data_AF-A0A936MSY1-F1
#
_entry.id   AF-A0A936MSY1-F1
#
_cell.length_a   1.000
_cell.length_b   1.000
_cell.length_c   1.000
_cell.angle_alpha   90.00
_cell.angle_beta   90.00
_cell.angle_gamma   90.00
#
_symmetry.space_group_name_H-M   'P 1'
#
loop_
_entity.id
_entity.type
_entity.pdbx_description
1 polymer ?
#
loop_
_entity_poly.entity_id
_entity_poly.type
_entity_poly.pdbx_seq_one_letter_code
_entity_poly.pdbx_strand_id
1 'polypeptide(L)'
;MEPKTQVEIQLGHMCNNRCVFCVSGQETALGRARPLDREPILAEIRAAFAAGHRKITLLGGEPTLQPAFLDVVRETVALGFEEIVLFTNGVKTARASFVDEILATGGRFTFRFSLQGATEEAHERTTRKDGSFARLLQSMRHVHERGQKLTVNMCVVKSNYESVDVFPELLLPLEASQLHLDMVRPLDAGVRTEAEFADMIPRYSDMVPALERMIRGFPKGFDVNIGNLPYCIAPHLAPFIHHDGEKTMTIAVDGDKKLSKPWDKYLVKRRDKSKPEGCRTCVFESRCSGVFEKYRELYGDAEFVPVSLEKLATVDPERESFAVHARALVGQAFRDFAPPAPYSALELVELGEKAVSVRLVGSDALCIELRPRSAGQGMGAFDWFSVWLTKAPADSAVAMIGLCALRERLAAVVKVVHPIAEDAIVPTLRSVAARLLALRQKAPFGALKWTDVRVQDAGRRAELRLEGPRGEEAWVWLGERDGRPVGGYRVAEGAVTDEVKEGLRAVMAALGPR
;
A
#
# COMPACT_ATOMS: atom_id res chain seq x y z
N MET A 1 -16.43 -4.99 -5.76
CA MET A 1 -15.65 -4.67 -4.55
C MET A 1 -14.97 -5.97 -4.16
N GLU A 2 -13.66 -6.03 -4.00
CA GLU A 2 -12.99 -7.26 -3.54
C GLU A 2 -13.50 -7.63 -2.14
N PRO A 3 -13.70 -8.92 -1.83
CA PRO A 3 -14.16 -9.35 -0.51
C PRO A 3 -13.24 -8.88 0.61
N LYS A 4 -13.80 -8.25 1.65
CA LYS A 4 -13.03 -7.67 2.77
C LYS A 4 -12.30 -8.72 3.63
N THR A 5 -12.64 -9.99 3.51
CA THR A 5 -12.04 -11.10 4.27
C THR A 5 -11.98 -12.37 3.42
N GLN A 6 -10.80 -12.99 3.34
CA GLN A 6 -10.59 -14.23 2.59
C GLN A 6 -10.09 -15.37 3.48
N VAL A 7 -10.26 -16.60 3.00
CA VAL A 7 -9.74 -17.82 3.63
C VAL A 7 -8.84 -18.57 2.65
N GLU A 8 -7.83 -19.25 3.16
CA GLU A 8 -7.02 -20.17 2.38
C GLU A 8 -6.96 -21.53 3.11
N ILE A 9 -7.28 -22.60 2.39
CA ILE A 9 -7.42 -23.95 2.94
C ILE A 9 -6.43 -24.89 2.26
N GLN A 10 -5.60 -25.54 3.07
CA GLN A 10 -4.64 -26.54 2.65
C GLN A 10 -5.32 -27.92 2.56
N LEU A 11 -5.41 -28.49 1.35
CA LEU A 11 -6.12 -29.74 1.08
C LEU A 11 -5.31 -31.01 1.34
N GLY A 12 -4.08 -30.89 1.83
CA GLY A 12 -3.17 -31.98 2.10
C GLY A 12 -1.70 -31.57 2.04
N HIS A 13 -0.81 -32.55 2.18
CA HIS A 13 0.63 -32.41 1.88
C HIS A 13 1.07 -33.19 0.63
N MET A 14 0.16 -33.95 0.01
CA MET A 14 0.48 -34.76 -1.18
C MET A 14 0.88 -33.87 -2.34
N CYS A 15 2.10 -34.05 -2.85
CA CYS A 15 2.61 -33.29 -3.97
C CYS A 15 3.33 -34.21 -4.96
N ASN A 16 3.33 -33.83 -6.23
CA ASN A 16 4.13 -34.48 -7.29
C ASN A 16 5.48 -33.77 -7.53
N ASN A 17 5.71 -32.64 -6.86
CA ASN A 17 7.00 -31.93 -6.78
C ASN A 17 7.65 -32.11 -5.40
N ARG A 18 8.96 -31.89 -5.31
CA ARG A 18 9.77 -32.00 -4.08
C ARG A 18 10.62 -30.75 -3.90
N CYS A 19 9.94 -29.61 -3.89
CA CYS A 19 10.59 -28.31 -3.85
C CYS A 19 11.55 -28.19 -2.67
N VAL A 20 12.74 -27.66 -2.91
CA VAL A 20 13.82 -27.56 -1.89
C VAL A 20 13.41 -26.76 -0.65
N PHE A 21 12.44 -25.85 -0.81
CA PHE A 21 11.96 -24.94 0.23
C PHE A 21 10.62 -25.33 0.87
N CYS A 22 10.00 -26.44 0.48
CA CYS A 22 8.60 -26.69 0.83
C CYS A 22 8.44 -27.86 1.80
N VAL A 23 7.70 -27.64 2.89
CA VAL A 23 7.28 -28.71 3.81
C VAL A 23 6.51 -29.83 3.10
N SER A 24 5.60 -29.51 2.17
CA SER A 24 4.84 -30.55 1.45
C SER A 24 5.72 -31.39 0.53
N GLY A 25 6.74 -30.77 -0.08
CA GLY A 25 7.75 -31.49 -0.85
C GLY A 25 8.56 -32.45 0.02
N GLN A 26 8.93 -32.02 1.23
CA GLN A 26 9.62 -32.85 2.22
C GLN A 26 8.75 -34.01 2.70
N GLU A 27 7.52 -33.75 3.14
CA GLU A 27 6.59 -34.79 3.60
C GLU A 27 6.30 -35.83 2.51
N THR A 28 6.24 -35.40 1.25
CA THR A 28 6.15 -36.29 0.10
C THR A 28 7.41 -37.14 -0.05
N ALA A 29 8.60 -36.54 0.00
CA ALA A 29 9.87 -37.25 -0.15
C ALA A 29 10.10 -38.29 0.96
N LEU A 30 9.64 -37.99 2.17
CA LEU A 30 9.69 -38.89 3.34
C LEU A 30 8.58 -39.94 3.33
N GLY A 31 7.69 -39.95 2.32
CA GLY A 31 6.59 -40.90 2.22
C GLY A 31 5.54 -40.74 3.33
N ARG A 32 5.46 -39.56 3.95
CA ARG A 32 4.54 -39.24 5.06
C ARG A 32 3.27 -38.52 4.61
N ALA A 33 3.29 -37.88 3.43
CA ALA A 33 2.12 -37.21 2.87
C ALA A 33 0.96 -38.18 2.61
N ARG A 34 -0.25 -37.84 3.07
CA ARG A 34 -1.48 -38.63 2.91
C ARG A 34 -2.66 -37.73 2.51
N PRO A 35 -3.68 -38.28 1.85
CA PRO A 35 -4.93 -37.56 1.63
C PRO A 35 -5.64 -37.29 2.96
N LEU A 36 -6.35 -36.18 3.02
CA LEU A 36 -7.33 -35.92 4.08
C LEU A 36 -8.68 -36.53 3.71
N ASP A 37 -9.48 -36.85 4.72
CA ASP A 37 -10.88 -37.24 4.53
C ASP A 37 -11.70 -36.09 3.95
N ARG A 38 -12.68 -36.44 3.10
CA ARG A 38 -13.53 -35.48 2.38
C ARG A 38 -14.31 -34.57 3.32
N GLU A 39 -15.02 -35.15 4.28
CA GLU A 39 -16.01 -34.43 5.08
C GLU A 39 -15.42 -33.31 5.96
N PRO A 40 -14.28 -33.51 6.66
CA PRO A 40 -13.62 -32.42 7.37
C PRO A 40 -13.29 -31.21 6.49
N ILE A 41 -12.87 -31.42 5.24
CA ILE A 41 -12.58 -30.33 4.31
C ILE A 41 -13.86 -29.56 3.98
N LEU A 42 -14.94 -30.27 3.63
CA LEU A 42 -16.21 -29.63 3.26
C LEU A 42 -16.83 -28.89 4.45
N ALA A 43 -16.69 -29.44 5.67
CA ALA A 43 -17.14 -28.79 6.89
C ALA A 43 -16.44 -27.44 7.11
N GLU A 44 -15.12 -27.37 6.94
CA GLU A 44 -14.36 -26.12 7.07
C GLU A 44 -14.71 -25.11 5.97
N ILE A 45 -14.96 -25.56 4.74
CA ILE A 45 -15.41 -24.68 3.65
C ILE A 45 -16.77 -24.04 3.99
N ARG A 46 -17.73 -24.84 4.46
CA ARG A 46 -19.04 -24.34 4.90
C ARG A 46 -18.91 -23.38 6.07
N ALA A 47 -18.07 -23.71 7.05
CA ALA A 47 -17.81 -22.84 8.21
C ALA A 47 -17.20 -21.50 7.79
N ALA A 48 -16.23 -21.51 6.87
CA ALA A 48 -15.62 -20.28 6.36
C ALA A 48 -16.64 -19.40 5.60
N PHE A 49 -17.49 -19.99 4.78
CA PHE A 49 -18.55 -19.24 4.09
C PHE A 49 -19.56 -18.62 5.08
N ALA A 50 -19.98 -19.39 6.09
CA ALA A 50 -20.86 -18.93 7.16
C ALA A 50 -20.23 -17.81 7.99
N ALA A 51 -18.90 -17.80 8.15
CA ALA A 51 -18.14 -16.73 8.80
C ALA A 51 -18.00 -15.45 7.95
N GLY A 52 -18.58 -15.41 6.75
CA GLY A 52 -18.60 -14.22 5.88
C GLY A 52 -17.48 -14.17 4.84
N HIS A 53 -16.62 -15.19 4.75
CA HIS A 53 -15.63 -15.25 3.68
C HIS A 53 -16.30 -15.44 2.33
N ARG A 54 -15.88 -14.66 1.32
CA ARG A 54 -16.39 -14.74 -0.06
C ARG A 54 -15.31 -15.03 -1.09
N LYS A 55 -14.03 -14.97 -0.68
CA LYS A 55 -12.88 -15.42 -1.47
C LYS A 55 -12.22 -16.59 -0.75
N ILE A 56 -11.96 -17.67 -1.49
CA ILE A 56 -11.29 -18.87 -0.97
C ILE A 56 -10.10 -19.23 -1.86
N THR A 57 -8.95 -19.49 -1.24
CA THR A 57 -7.81 -20.11 -1.91
C THR A 57 -7.74 -21.58 -1.55
N LEU A 58 -7.80 -22.46 -2.55
CA LEU A 58 -7.56 -23.88 -2.42
C LEU A 58 -6.10 -24.16 -2.77
N LEU A 59 -5.34 -24.64 -1.79
CA LEU A 59 -3.91 -24.92 -1.90
C LEU A 59 -3.56 -26.26 -1.22
N GLY A 60 -2.27 -26.54 -1.06
CA GLY A 60 -1.80 -27.57 -0.14
C GLY A 60 -1.41 -28.87 -0.79
N GLY A 61 -0.18 -29.31 -0.47
CA GLY A 61 0.60 -30.09 -1.41
C GLY A 61 0.39 -29.53 -2.81
N GLU A 62 -0.03 -30.40 -3.70
CA GLU A 62 -0.73 -30.05 -4.93
C GLU A 62 -2.24 -30.35 -4.73
N PRO A 63 -3.13 -29.34 -4.69
CA PRO A 63 -4.54 -29.55 -4.34
C PRO A 63 -5.23 -30.51 -5.31
N THR A 64 -4.81 -30.54 -6.57
CA THR A 64 -5.40 -31.42 -7.59
C THR A 64 -5.09 -32.91 -7.38
N LEU A 65 -4.21 -33.26 -6.43
CA LEU A 65 -3.94 -34.63 -6.01
C LEU A 65 -4.84 -35.11 -4.86
N GLN A 66 -5.55 -34.23 -4.18
CA GLN A 66 -6.54 -34.62 -3.17
C GLN A 66 -7.70 -35.35 -3.86
N PRO A 67 -8.01 -36.63 -3.52
CA PRO A 67 -9.17 -37.36 -4.05
C PRO A 67 -10.48 -36.57 -4.04
N ALA A 68 -10.73 -35.77 -2.99
CA ALA A 68 -11.93 -34.96 -2.85
C ALA A 68 -11.88 -33.62 -3.61
N PHE A 69 -10.86 -33.33 -4.42
CA PHE A 69 -10.63 -32.01 -5.01
C PHE A 69 -11.84 -31.46 -5.80
N LEU A 70 -12.44 -32.26 -6.69
CA LEU A 70 -13.58 -31.79 -7.48
C LEU A 70 -14.84 -31.61 -6.63
N ASP A 71 -15.03 -32.41 -5.58
CA ASP A 71 -16.13 -32.24 -4.64
C ASP A 71 -15.97 -30.94 -3.85
N VAL A 72 -14.74 -30.64 -3.43
CA VAL A 72 -14.37 -29.38 -2.79
C VAL A 72 -14.67 -28.19 -3.71
N VAL A 73 -14.26 -28.26 -4.98
CA VAL A 73 -14.57 -27.20 -5.95
C VAL A 73 -16.09 -27.03 -6.10
N ARG A 74 -16.84 -28.12 -6.31
CA ARG A 74 -18.31 -28.06 -6.43
C ARG A 74 -18.99 -27.46 -5.20
N GLU A 75 -18.55 -27.83 -3.99
CA GLU A 75 -19.07 -27.26 -2.75
C GLU A 75 -18.79 -25.75 -2.67
N THR A 76 -17.57 -25.30 -2.99
CA THR A 76 -17.24 -23.87 -2.99
C THR A 76 -18.08 -23.08 -3.98
N VAL A 77 -18.35 -23.64 -5.17
CA VAL A 77 -19.24 -23.00 -6.14
C VAL A 77 -20.69 -22.97 -5.64
N ALA A 78 -21.19 -24.10 -5.14
CA ALA A 78 -22.56 -24.23 -4.66
C ALA A 78 -22.88 -23.29 -3.49
N LEU A 79 -21.91 -23.02 -2.61
CA LEU A 79 -22.04 -22.05 -1.53
C LEU A 79 -22.08 -20.60 -2.04
N GLY A 80 -21.56 -20.32 -3.23
CA GLY A 80 -21.54 -18.98 -3.81
C GLY A 80 -20.34 -18.14 -3.39
N PHE A 81 -19.15 -18.74 -3.25
CA PHE A 81 -17.91 -17.96 -3.16
C PHE A 81 -17.77 -17.09 -4.42
N GLU A 82 -17.48 -15.80 -4.22
CA GLU A 82 -17.36 -14.80 -5.28
C GLU A 82 -16.05 -14.93 -6.08
N GLU A 83 -15.01 -15.52 -5.47
CA GLU A 83 -13.75 -15.84 -6.13
C GLU A 83 -13.14 -17.11 -5.52
N ILE A 84 -12.76 -18.06 -6.39
CA ILE A 84 -12.07 -19.30 -6.02
C ILE A 84 -10.67 -19.27 -6.64
N VAL A 85 -9.65 -19.14 -5.80
CA VAL A 85 -8.25 -19.18 -6.22
C VAL A 85 -7.74 -20.62 -6.16
N LEU A 86 -7.34 -21.17 -7.30
CA LEU A 86 -6.71 -22.49 -7.37
C LEU A 86 -5.20 -22.32 -7.41
N PHE A 87 -4.52 -22.64 -6.31
CA PHE A 87 -3.06 -22.54 -6.22
C PHE A 87 -2.41 -23.88 -6.56
N THR A 88 -1.88 -24.00 -7.77
CA THR A 88 -1.38 -25.26 -8.34
C THR A 88 0.04 -25.13 -8.90
N ASN A 89 0.77 -26.25 -8.92
CA ASN A 89 2.05 -26.39 -9.60
C ASN A 89 1.92 -26.73 -11.10
N GLY A 90 0.69 -26.81 -11.62
CA GLY A 90 0.43 -26.95 -13.06
C GLY A 90 0.54 -28.39 -13.60
N VAL A 91 1.09 -29.36 -12.87
CA VAL A 91 1.37 -30.67 -13.48
C VAL A 91 0.10 -31.38 -13.94
N LYS A 92 -1.00 -31.31 -13.18
CA LYS A 92 -2.26 -31.97 -13.54
C LYS A 92 -3.11 -31.15 -14.50
N THR A 93 -3.09 -29.82 -14.38
CA THR A 93 -3.79 -28.88 -15.28
C THR A 93 -3.15 -28.78 -16.67
N ALA A 94 -1.99 -29.40 -16.87
CA ALA A 94 -1.41 -29.59 -18.20
C ALA A 94 -2.31 -30.47 -19.10
N ARG A 95 -3.29 -31.16 -18.52
CA ARG A 95 -4.39 -31.81 -19.25
C ARG A 95 -5.53 -30.82 -19.43
N ALA A 96 -5.74 -30.36 -20.67
CA ALA A 96 -6.80 -29.43 -21.03
C ALA A 96 -8.18 -29.87 -20.50
N SER A 97 -8.53 -31.16 -20.68
CA SER A 97 -9.79 -31.73 -20.20
C SER A 97 -10.00 -31.64 -18.70
N PHE A 98 -8.94 -31.63 -17.90
CA PHE A 98 -9.05 -31.46 -16.45
C PHE A 98 -9.33 -29.99 -16.08
N VAL A 99 -8.80 -29.04 -16.84
CA VAL A 99 -9.17 -27.63 -16.69
C VAL A 99 -10.65 -27.45 -17.07
N ASP A 100 -11.09 -28.07 -18.17
CA ASP A 100 -12.50 -28.03 -18.59
C ASP A 100 -13.44 -28.61 -17.51
N GLU A 101 -13.04 -29.70 -16.86
CA GLU A 101 -13.80 -30.31 -15.76
C GLU A 101 -13.95 -29.37 -14.54
N ILE A 102 -12.89 -28.61 -14.21
CA ILE A 102 -12.95 -27.57 -13.17
C ILE A 102 -13.92 -26.47 -13.59
N LEU A 103 -13.77 -25.93 -14.80
CA LEU A 103 -14.59 -24.80 -15.28
C LEU A 103 -16.06 -25.17 -15.43
N ALA A 104 -16.37 -26.43 -15.79
CA ALA A 104 -17.73 -26.93 -15.90
C ALA A 104 -18.51 -26.90 -14.57
N THR A 105 -17.83 -26.73 -13.43
CA THR A 105 -18.51 -26.51 -12.14
C THR A 105 -19.20 -25.14 -12.05
N GLY A 106 -18.87 -24.18 -12.92
CA GLY A 106 -19.54 -22.88 -13.00
C GLY A 106 -19.00 -21.80 -12.05
N GLY A 107 -17.85 -22.04 -11.41
CA GLY A 107 -17.21 -21.09 -10.50
C GLY A 107 -16.49 -19.93 -11.20
N ARG A 108 -16.25 -18.85 -10.44
CA ARG A 108 -15.34 -17.77 -10.86
C ARG A 108 -13.93 -18.07 -10.35
N PHE A 109 -13.06 -18.48 -11.28
CA PHE A 109 -11.73 -18.97 -10.93
C PHE A 109 -10.61 -17.96 -11.19
N THR A 110 -9.64 -17.95 -10.28
CA THR A 110 -8.30 -17.39 -10.50
C THR A 110 -7.30 -18.53 -10.37
N PHE A 111 -6.53 -18.82 -11.41
CA PHE A 111 -5.47 -19.81 -11.35
C PHE A 111 -4.18 -19.13 -10.91
N ARG A 112 -3.66 -19.55 -9.76
CA ARG A 112 -2.36 -19.13 -9.24
C ARG A 112 -1.35 -20.23 -9.48
N PHE A 113 -0.37 -19.97 -10.32
CA PHE A 113 0.65 -20.95 -10.69
C PHE A 113 1.91 -20.79 -9.86
N SER A 114 2.36 -21.88 -9.26
CA SER A 114 3.64 -21.97 -8.54
C SER A 114 4.81 -22.15 -9.53
N LEU A 115 5.33 -21.04 -10.05
CA LEU A 115 6.45 -21.02 -11.01
C LEU A 115 7.77 -20.72 -10.28
N GLN A 116 8.51 -21.76 -9.95
CA GLN A 116 9.69 -21.69 -9.06
C GLN A 116 11.01 -21.34 -9.77
N GLY A 117 10.94 -20.50 -10.79
CA GLY A 117 12.04 -20.08 -11.66
C GLY A 117 11.50 -19.70 -13.04
N ALA A 118 12.02 -18.64 -13.65
CA ALA A 118 11.54 -18.18 -14.96
C ALA A 118 12.21 -18.94 -16.13
N THR A 119 13.20 -19.79 -15.85
CA THR A 119 13.80 -20.73 -16.79
C THR A 119 13.50 -22.17 -16.39
N GLU A 120 13.56 -23.09 -17.34
CA GLU A 120 13.38 -24.52 -17.10
C GLU A 120 14.39 -25.03 -16.06
N GLU A 121 15.67 -24.71 -16.24
CA GLU A 121 16.73 -25.11 -15.31
C GLU A 121 16.45 -24.64 -13.89
N ALA A 122 16.13 -23.35 -13.70
CA ALA A 122 15.84 -22.80 -12.36
C ALA A 122 14.60 -23.44 -11.73
N HIS A 123 13.54 -23.61 -12.51
CA HIS A 123 12.30 -24.21 -12.05
C HIS A 123 12.49 -25.67 -11.62
N GLU A 124 13.13 -26.49 -12.45
CA GLU A 124 13.26 -27.93 -12.22
C GLU A 124 14.31 -28.25 -11.17
N ARG A 125 15.40 -27.47 -11.12
CA ARG A 125 16.36 -27.51 -10.01
C ARG A 125 15.68 -27.23 -8.67
N THR A 126 14.78 -26.26 -8.65
CA THR A 126 14.07 -25.87 -7.42
C THR A 126 12.98 -26.85 -7.04
N THR A 127 12.18 -27.35 -7.99
CA THR A 127 11.06 -28.27 -7.75
C THR A 127 11.48 -29.73 -7.62
N ARG A 128 12.71 -30.08 -8.04
CA ARG A 128 13.25 -31.44 -8.12
C ARG A 128 12.32 -32.36 -8.94
N LYS A 129 11.85 -31.85 -10.08
CA LYS A 129 10.89 -32.55 -10.94
C LYS A 129 11.10 -32.24 -12.42
N ASP A 130 11.65 -33.22 -13.13
CA ASP A 130 11.92 -33.09 -14.56
C ASP A 130 10.64 -32.99 -15.40
N GLY A 131 10.69 -32.13 -16.42
CA GLY A 131 9.59 -31.77 -17.30
C GLY A 131 8.42 -31.08 -16.59
N SER A 132 8.61 -30.58 -15.36
CA SER A 132 7.56 -29.82 -14.66
C SER A 132 7.37 -28.43 -15.25
N PHE A 133 8.44 -27.80 -15.77
CA PHE A 133 8.36 -26.46 -16.35
C PHE A 133 7.50 -26.47 -17.62
N ALA A 134 7.76 -27.40 -18.54
CA ALA A 134 6.98 -27.54 -19.77
C ALA A 134 5.47 -27.77 -19.51
N ARG A 135 5.15 -28.63 -18.53
CA ARG A 135 3.75 -28.91 -18.11
C ARG A 135 3.09 -27.69 -17.47
N LEU A 136 3.84 -26.94 -16.67
CA LEU A 136 3.37 -25.70 -16.07
C LEU A 136 3.04 -24.65 -17.13
N LEU A 137 3.93 -24.41 -18.09
CA LEU A 137 3.66 -23.47 -19.19
C LEU A 137 2.49 -23.92 -20.06
N GLN A 138 2.35 -25.22 -20.31
CA GLN A 138 1.18 -25.77 -20.99
C GLN A 138 -0.12 -25.48 -20.22
N SER A 139 -0.11 -25.62 -18.90
CA SER A 139 -1.27 -25.27 -18.06
C SER A 139 -1.63 -23.80 -18.14
N MET A 140 -0.62 -22.93 -18.07
CA MET A 140 -0.80 -21.49 -18.16
C MET A 140 -1.45 -21.11 -19.50
N ARG A 141 -0.99 -21.72 -20.61
CA ARG A 141 -1.63 -21.56 -21.93
C ARG A 141 -3.09 -22.04 -21.93
N HIS A 142 -3.36 -23.23 -21.42
CA HIS A 142 -4.74 -23.75 -21.36
C HIS A 142 -5.68 -22.83 -20.57
N VAL A 143 -5.23 -22.27 -19.45
CA VAL A 143 -5.98 -21.33 -18.61
C VAL A 143 -6.20 -20.00 -19.35
N HIS A 144 -5.15 -19.47 -19.97
CA HIS A 144 -5.21 -18.23 -20.75
C HIS A 144 -6.17 -18.35 -21.95
N GLU A 145 -6.09 -19.43 -22.74
CA GLU A 145 -6.99 -19.71 -23.87
C GLU A 145 -8.47 -19.80 -23.47
N ARG A 146 -8.76 -20.08 -22.20
CA ARG A 146 -10.11 -20.15 -21.62
C ARG A 146 -10.55 -18.83 -20.97
N GLY A 147 -9.79 -17.75 -21.16
CA GLY A 147 -10.07 -16.42 -20.62
C GLY A 147 -10.06 -16.36 -19.10
N GLN A 148 -9.37 -17.29 -18.43
CA GLN A 148 -9.33 -17.33 -16.96
C GLN A 148 -8.22 -16.44 -16.41
N LYS A 149 -8.48 -15.79 -15.27
CA LYS A 149 -7.48 -14.96 -14.61
C LYS A 149 -6.30 -15.82 -14.17
N LEU A 150 -5.10 -15.39 -14.59
CA LEU A 150 -3.85 -16.06 -14.28
C LEU A 150 -2.97 -15.17 -13.40
N THR A 151 -2.42 -15.75 -12.33
CA THR A 151 -1.41 -15.11 -11.48
C THR A 151 -0.25 -16.08 -11.24
N VAL A 152 0.93 -15.55 -10.94
CA VAL A 152 2.13 -16.35 -10.69
C VAL A 152 2.63 -16.10 -9.28
N ASN A 153 3.04 -17.17 -8.60
CA ASN A 153 3.74 -17.09 -7.33
C ASN A 153 5.05 -17.88 -7.36
N MET A 154 6.08 -17.33 -6.76
CA MET A 154 7.41 -17.93 -6.64
C MET A 154 7.94 -17.75 -5.21
N CYS A 155 8.51 -18.80 -4.64
CA CYS A 155 9.32 -18.69 -3.44
C CYS A 155 10.78 -18.44 -3.88
N VAL A 156 11.37 -17.34 -3.45
CA VAL A 156 12.72 -16.95 -3.86
C VAL A 156 13.74 -17.68 -2.99
N VAL A 157 14.62 -18.44 -3.65
CA VAL A 157 15.71 -19.23 -3.06
C VAL A 157 16.96 -19.16 -3.94
N LYS A 158 18.11 -19.61 -3.42
CA LYS A 158 19.38 -19.67 -4.17
C LYS A 158 19.27 -20.37 -5.52
N SER A 159 18.44 -21.41 -5.61
CA SER A 159 18.27 -22.18 -6.84
C SER A 159 17.44 -21.50 -7.93
N ASN A 160 16.89 -20.30 -7.71
CA ASN A 160 16.03 -19.66 -8.71
C ASN A 160 16.09 -18.13 -8.79
N TYR A 161 16.64 -17.42 -7.80
CA TYR A 161 16.57 -15.96 -7.78
C TYR A 161 17.24 -15.28 -8.98
N GLU A 162 18.28 -15.88 -9.57
CA GLU A 162 18.97 -15.30 -10.73
C GLU A 162 18.08 -15.28 -11.97
N SER A 163 17.10 -16.19 -12.06
CA SER A 163 16.21 -16.28 -13.23
C SER A 163 15.10 -15.23 -13.25
N VAL A 164 14.89 -14.46 -12.18
CA VAL A 164 13.70 -13.60 -12.05
C VAL A 164 13.62 -12.52 -13.13
N ASP A 165 14.75 -12.10 -13.69
CA ASP A 165 14.81 -11.09 -14.75
C ASP A 165 14.17 -11.53 -16.07
N VAL A 166 13.97 -12.83 -16.28
CA VAL A 166 13.29 -13.40 -17.46
C VAL A 166 11.76 -13.40 -17.32
N PHE A 167 11.20 -13.16 -16.13
CA PHE A 167 9.74 -13.18 -15.94
C PHE A 167 8.95 -12.26 -16.88
N PRO A 168 9.37 -11.02 -17.19
CA PRO A 168 8.62 -10.18 -18.11
C PRO A 168 8.41 -10.84 -19.48
N GLU A 169 9.47 -11.41 -20.06
CA GLU A 169 9.42 -12.09 -21.36
C GLU A 169 8.52 -13.34 -21.31
N LEU A 170 8.52 -14.03 -20.18
CA LEU A 170 7.72 -15.25 -20.00
C LEU A 170 6.23 -14.97 -19.74
N LEU A 171 5.93 -13.95 -18.93
CA LEU A 171 4.59 -13.75 -18.37
C LEU A 171 3.71 -12.80 -19.18
N LEU A 172 4.30 -11.82 -19.86
CA LEU A 172 3.53 -10.87 -20.67
C LEU A 172 2.78 -11.55 -21.83
N PRO A 173 3.38 -12.49 -22.60
CA PRO A 173 2.65 -13.19 -23.67
C PRO A 173 1.53 -14.11 -23.17
N LEU A 174 1.55 -14.49 -21.89
CA LEU A 174 0.52 -15.31 -21.24
C LEU A 174 -0.55 -14.46 -20.57
N GLU A 175 -0.47 -13.12 -20.70
CA GLU A 175 -1.33 -12.14 -20.06
C GLU A 175 -1.51 -12.41 -18.55
N ALA A 176 -0.43 -12.81 -17.88
CA ALA A 176 -0.46 -12.97 -16.44
C ALA A 176 -0.81 -11.64 -15.79
N SER A 177 -1.78 -11.64 -14.88
CA SER A 177 -2.27 -10.41 -14.24
C SER A 177 -1.42 -9.96 -13.05
N GLN A 178 -0.61 -10.85 -12.48
CA GLN A 178 0.20 -10.57 -11.30
C GLN A 178 1.38 -11.53 -11.19
N LEU A 179 2.52 -11.03 -10.72
CA LEU A 179 3.67 -11.81 -10.24
C LEU A 179 3.90 -11.55 -8.75
N HIS A 180 3.86 -12.58 -7.92
CA HIS A 180 4.16 -12.49 -6.49
C HIS A 180 5.39 -13.33 -6.15
N LEU A 181 6.50 -12.67 -5.86
CA LEU A 181 7.70 -13.27 -5.29
C LEU A 181 7.62 -13.21 -3.77
N ASP A 182 7.89 -14.30 -3.05
CA ASP A 182 7.95 -14.29 -1.59
C ASP A 182 9.33 -14.77 -1.13
N MET A 183 9.98 -14.03 -0.24
CA MET A 183 11.22 -14.50 0.38
C MET A 183 10.92 -15.79 1.17
N VAL A 184 11.79 -16.79 1.03
CA VAL A 184 11.63 -18.07 1.72
C VAL A 184 11.46 -17.86 3.22
N ARG A 185 10.38 -18.44 3.78
CA ARG A 185 10.13 -18.46 5.22
C ARG A 185 10.77 -19.72 5.80
N PRO A 186 11.78 -19.59 6.67
CA PRO A 186 12.49 -20.75 7.22
C PRO A 186 11.58 -21.73 7.96
N LEU A 187 10.60 -21.23 8.73
CA LEU A 187 9.65 -22.08 9.46
C LEU A 187 8.64 -22.81 8.56
N ASP A 188 8.34 -22.28 7.37
CA ASP A 188 7.43 -22.94 6.42
C ASP A 188 8.17 -23.97 5.53
N ALA A 189 9.50 -24.04 5.65
CA ALA A 189 10.34 -24.90 4.80
C ALA A 189 10.41 -26.36 5.23
N GLY A 190 9.76 -26.72 6.35
CA GLY A 190 9.87 -28.02 6.98
C GLY A 190 11.11 -28.12 7.88
N VAL A 191 11.45 -29.33 8.31
CA VAL A 191 12.61 -29.56 9.18
C VAL A 191 13.87 -29.56 8.33
N ARG A 192 14.78 -28.60 8.54
CA ARG A 192 16.03 -28.48 7.77
C ARG A 192 17.24 -28.42 8.67
N THR A 193 18.34 -28.98 8.17
CA THR A 193 19.68 -28.78 8.72
C THR A 193 20.19 -27.37 8.42
N GLU A 194 21.22 -26.94 9.15
CA GLU A 194 21.87 -25.65 8.89
C GLU A 194 22.46 -25.57 7.47
N ALA A 195 23.05 -26.66 6.99
CA ALA A 195 23.59 -26.74 5.63
C ALA A 195 22.48 -26.59 4.58
N GLU A 196 21.33 -27.26 4.75
CA GLU A 196 20.19 -27.09 3.85
C GLU A 196 19.64 -25.65 3.87
N PHE A 197 19.59 -24.99 5.04
CA PHE A 197 19.20 -23.58 5.10
C PHE A 197 20.21 -22.69 4.38
N ALA A 198 21.51 -22.91 4.59
CA ALA A 198 22.57 -22.16 3.93
C ALA A 198 22.55 -22.35 2.40
N ASP A 199 22.22 -23.54 1.89
CA ASP A 199 22.08 -23.81 0.46
C ASP A 199 20.78 -23.28 -0.15
N MET A 200 19.77 -22.99 0.67
CA MET A 200 18.46 -22.54 0.24
C MET A 200 18.31 -21.02 0.25
N ILE A 201 18.74 -20.35 1.32
CA ILE A 201 18.44 -18.93 1.57
C ILE A 201 19.53 -18.07 0.90
N PRO A 202 19.23 -17.25 -0.11
CA PRO A 202 20.21 -16.33 -0.70
C PRO A 202 20.44 -15.14 0.24
N ARG A 203 21.59 -14.46 0.13
CA ARG A 203 21.70 -13.11 0.71
C ARG A 203 20.75 -12.18 -0.02
N TYR A 204 20.08 -11.30 0.71
CA TYR A 204 19.11 -10.41 0.12
C TYR A 204 19.75 -9.41 -0.85
N SER A 205 20.93 -8.88 -0.52
CA SER A 205 21.73 -8.04 -1.42
C SER A 205 22.00 -8.69 -2.77
N ASP A 206 22.23 -10.00 -2.81
CA ASP A 206 22.63 -10.72 -4.02
C ASP A 206 21.47 -10.82 -5.03
N MET A 207 20.23 -10.72 -4.55
CA MET A 207 19.03 -10.79 -5.40
C MET A 207 18.70 -9.44 -6.05
N VAL A 208 19.14 -8.32 -5.45
CA VAL A 208 18.73 -6.96 -5.86
C VAL A 208 18.99 -6.71 -7.35
N PRO A 209 20.17 -7.03 -7.92
CA PRO A 209 20.42 -6.77 -9.34
C PRO A 209 19.45 -7.51 -10.28
N ALA A 210 19.04 -8.74 -9.93
CA ALA A 210 18.10 -9.51 -10.74
C ALA A 210 16.67 -8.97 -10.59
N LEU A 211 16.26 -8.58 -9.37
CA LEU A 211 14.98 -7.93 -9.11
C LEU A 211 14.85 -6.59 -9.85
N GLU A 212 15.91 -5.77 -9.87
CA GLU A 212 15.94 -4.51 -10.61
C GLU A 212 15.72 -4.71 -12.12
N ARG A 213 16.41 -5.70 -12.72
CA ARG A 213 16.22 -6.04 -14.13
C ARG A 213 14.82 -6.56 -14.41
N MET A 214 14.28 -7.41 -13.54
CA MET A 214 12.91 -7.90 -13.63
C MET A 214 11.90 -6.75 -13.64
N ILE A 215 11.97 -5.84 -12.65
CA ILE A 215 11.04 -4.72 -12.54
C ILE A 215 11.13 -3.80 -13.76
N ARG A 216 12.35 -3.54 -14.27
CA ARG A 216 12.55 -2.74 -15.48
C ARG A 216 11.94 -3.37 -16.73
N GLY A 217 11.90 -4.71 -16.81
CA GLY A 217 11.34 -5.42 -17.95
C GLY A 217 9.80 -5.43 -17.98
N PHE A 218 9.13 -5.19 -16.85
CA PHE A 218 7.67 -5.09 -16.81
C PHE A 218 7.17 -3.69 -17.23
N PRO A 219 6.03 -3.59 -17.94
CA PRO A 219 5.42 -2.31 -18.23
C PRO A 219 4.89 -1.65 -16.95
N LYS A 220 4.85 -0.31 -16.94
CA LYS A 220 4.31 0.45 -15.82
C LYS A 220 2.87 0.02 -15.52
N GLY A 221 2.60 -0.32 -14.26
CA GLY A 221 1.27 -0.74 -13.79
C GLY A 221 1.04 -2.25 -13.81
N PHE A 222 1.98 -3.07 -14.28
CA PHE A 222 1.94 -4.51 -14.01
C PHE A 222 2.06 -4.77 -12.51
N ASP A 223 1.23 -5.66 -11.98
CA ASP A 223 1.18 -5.97 -10.55
C ASP A 223 2.31 -6.93 -10.17
N VAL A 224 3.41 -6.37 -9.65
CA VAL A 224 4.52 -7.12 -9.06
C VAL A 224 4.52 -6.94 -7.55
N ASN A 225 4.49 -8.05 -6.82
CA ASN A 225 4.61 -8.08 -5.37
C ASN A 225 5.89 -8.81 -4.95
N ILE A 226 6.78 -8.12 -4.26
CA ILE A 226 8.00 -8.65 -3.63
C ILE A 226 7.75 -8.76 -2.12
N GLY A 227 7.27 -9.93 -1.73
CA GLY A 227 6.95 -10.31 -0.37
C GLY A 227 8.19 -10.45 0.51
N ASN A 228 8.17 -9.80 1.67
CA ASN A 228 9.10 -10.02 2.79
C ASN A 228 10.58 -9.66 2.53
N LEU A 229 10.90 -8.93 1.47
CA LEU A 229 12.23 -8.32 1.30
C LEU A 229 12.35 -7.09 2.21
N PRO A 230 13.33 -6.99 3.13
CA PRO A 230 13.46 -5.80 3.97
C PRO A 230 13.71 -4.54 3.14
N TYR A 231 12.88 -3.50 3.34
CA TYR A 231 12.97 -2.24 2.59
C TYR A 231 14.37 -1.62 2.53
N CYS A 232 15.18 -1.79 3.58
CA CYS A 232 16.54 -1.26 3.63
C CYS A 232 17.51 -1.87 2.63
N ILE A 233 17.21 -3.07 2.12
CA ILE A 233 18.01 -3.76 1.11
C ILE A 233 17.87 -3.09 -0.26
N ALA A 234 16.63 -2.76 -0.65
CA ALA A 234 16.33 -2.16 -1.95
C ALA A 234 15.25 -1.07 -1.81
N PRO A 235 15.56 0.09 -1.20
CA PRO A 235 14.55 1.12 -0.90
C PRO A 235 13.95 1.75 -2.17
N HIS A 236 14.65 1.75 -3.29
CA HIS A 236 14.10 2.20 -4.58
C HIS A 236 13.04 1.24 -5.14
N LEU A 237 12.98 -0.01 -4.67
CA LEU A 237 11.93 -0.97 -5.00
C LEU A 237 10.78 -0.96 -3.99
N ALA A 238 10.75 -0.02 -3.04
CA ALA A 238 9.72 0.05 -2.01
C ALA A 238 8.27 -0.02 -2.54
N PRO A 239 7.89 0.57 -3.69
CA PRO A 239 6.55 0.44 -4.25
C PRO A 239 6.12 -1.00 -4.56
N PHE A 240 7.08 -1.92 -4.75
CA PHE A 240 6.84 -3.32 -5.06
C PHE A 240 7.02 -4.23 -3.83
N ILE A 241 7.53 -3.71 -2.71
CA ILE A 241 7.84 -4.51 -1.52
C ILE A 241 6.64 -4.53 -0.57
N HIS A 242 6.23 -5.74 -0.16
CA HIS A 242 5.12 -5.94 0.76
C HIS A 242 5.48 -6.88 1.91
N HIS A 243 5.19 -6.46 3.14
CA HIS A 243 5.36 -7.29 4.33
C HIS A 243 4.04 -7.91 4.81
N ASP A 244 2.92 -7.38 4.31
CA ASP A 244 1.55 -7.81 4.61
C ASP A 244 0.69 -7.79 3.34
N GLY A 245 -0.58 -8.17 3.48
CA GLY A 245 -1.55 -8.10 2.41
C GLY A 245 -2.97 -8.16 2.96
N GLU A 246 -3.92 -8.49 2.08
CA GLU A 246 -5.33 -8.65 2.45
C GLU A 246 -5.50 -9.63 3.62
N LYS A 247 -6.29 -9.24 4.62
CA LYS A 247 -6.55 -10.07 5.80
C LYS A 247 -7.03 -11.46 5.38
N THR A 248 -6.21 -12.46 5.71
CA THR A 248 -6.37 -13.85 5.28
C THR A 248 -6.38 -14.77 6.49
N MET A 249 -7.43 -15.57 6.62
CA MET A 249 -7.48 -16.68 7.56
C MET A 249 -6.93 -17.93 6.90
N THR A 250 -5.99 -18.63 7.55
CA THR A 250 -5.39 -19.85 7.03
C THR A 250 -5.90 -21.06 7.81
N ILE A 251 -6.27 -22.11 7.08
CA ILE A 251 -6.60 -23.44 7.60
C ILE A 251 -5.56 -24.40 7.00
N ALA A 252 -4.56 -24.77 7.79
CA ALA A 252 -3.46 -25.64 7.38
C ALA A 252 -3.67 -27.08 7.86
N VAL A 253 -2.98 -28.03 7.23
CA VAL A 253 -2.90 -29.41 7.71
C VAL A 253 -1.88 -29.50 8.83
N ASP A 254 -2.25 -30.07 9.97
CA ASP A 254 -1.34 -30.33 11.07
C ASP A 254 -0.66 -31.71 10.96
N GLY A 255 0.25 -32.00 11.90
CA GLY A 255 1.00 -33.25 11.93
C GLY A 255 0.15 -34.52 12.10
N ASP A 256 -1.09 -34.39 12.56
CA ASP A 256 -2.02 -35.50 12.82
C ASP A 256 -3.02 -35.72 11.69
N LYS A 257 -2.79 -35.12 10.52
CA LYS A 257 -3.69 -35.17 9.35
C LYS A 257 -5.05 -34.54 9.64
N LYS A 258 -5.08 -33.54 10.52
CA LYS A 258 -6.29 -32.76 10.79
C LYS A 258 -6.11 -31.36 10.24
N LEU A 259 -7.24 -30.73 9.96
CA LEU A 259 -7.27 -29.32 9.66
C LEU A 259 -7.15 -28.55 10.98
N SER A 260 -6.22 -27.60 11.00
CA SER A 260 -6.08 -26.64 12.11
C SER A 260 -7.32 -25.75 12.21
N LYS A 261 -7.55 -25.16 13.38
CA LYS A 261 -8.50 -24.04 13.50
C LYS A 261 -8.01 -22.86 12.64
N PRO A 262 -8.91 -22.04 12.07
CA PRO A 262 -8.51 -20.86 11.32
C PRO A 262 -7.62 -19.91 12.15
N TRP A 263 -6.50 -19.48 11.58
CA TRP A 263 -5.58 -18.52 12.21
C TRP A 263 -5.22 -17.36 11.28
N ASP A 264 -4.88 -16.20 11.85
CA ASP A 264 -4.48 -15.02 11.06
C ASP A 264 -3.10 -15.23 10.45
N LYS A 265 -3.06 -15.24 9.11
CA LYS A 265 -1.87 -15.50 8.30
C LYS A 265 -0.67 -14.65 8.71
N TYR A 266 -0.88 -13.33 8.81
CA TYR A 266 0.22 -12.37 8.97
C TYR A 266 0.68 -12.30 10.42
N LEU A 267 -0.22 -12.51 11.38
CA LEU A 267 0.17 -12.62 12.79
C LEU A 267 1.16 -13.78 12.99
N VAL A 268 0.86 -14.96 12.43
CA VAL A 268 1.74 -16.13 12.56
C VAL A 268 3.03 -15.95 11.79
N LYS A 269 2.99 -15.37 10.59
CA LYS A 269 4.17 -15.19 9.72
C LYS A 269 5.16 -14.10 10.16
N ARG A 270 4.82 -13.38 11.22
CA ARG A 270 5.70 -12.39 11.87
C ARG A 270 6.45 -12.97 13.09
N ARG A 271 6.11 -14.18 13.54
CA ARG A 271 6.60 -14.75 14.81
C ARG A 271 8.09 -15.04 14.84
N ASP A 272 8.69 -15.28 13.68
CA ASP A 272 10.10 -15.64 13.50
C ASP A 272 10.89 -14.49 12.87
N LYS A 273 10.40 -13.26 13.06
CA LYS A 273 11.04 -12.06 12.56
C LYS A 273 11.44 -11.15 13.68
N SER A 274 12.61 -10.55 13.51
CA SER A 274 13.16 -9.59 14.44
C SER A 274 13.75 -8.39 13.68
N LYS A 275 13.82 -7.24 14.37
CA LYS A 275 14.40 -6.02 13.83
C LYS A 275 15.77 -5.80 14.47
N PRO A 276 16.85 -5.65 13.68
CA PRO A 276 18.13 -5.15 14.17
C PRO A 276 17.98 -3.82 14.91
N GLU A 277 18.89 -3.52 15.84
CA GLU A 277 18.82 -2.30 16.67
C GLU A 277 18.69 -1.00 15.85
N GLY A 278 19.43 -0.92 14.74
CA GLY A 278 19.40 0.22 13.83
C GLY A 278 18.02 0.50 13.22
N CYS A 279 17.09 -0.47 13.18
CA CYS A 279 15.76 -0.27 12.59
C CYS A 279 14.97 0.86 13.24
N ARG A 280 15.24 1.21 14.50
CA ARG A 280 14.56 2.29 15.23
C ARG A 280 14.67 3.66 14.57
N THR A 281 15.69 3.88 13.75
CA THR A 281 15.91 5.14 13.02
C THR A 281 15.52 5.05 11.54
N CYS A 282 15.03 3.91 11.07
CA CYS A 282 14.66 3.69 9.68
C CYS A 282 13.30 4.31 9.36
N VAL A 283 13.17 5.01 8.23
CA VAL A 283 11.88 5.57 7.78
C VAL A 283 10.82 4.51 7.49
N PHE A 284 11.23 3.27 7.23
CA PHE A 284 10.35 2.12 7.00
C PHE A 284 10.02 1.33 8.28
N GLU A 285 10.44 1.78 9.48
CA GLU A 285 10.29 1.02 10.72
C GLU A 285 8.85 0.51 10.91
N SER A 286 7.85 1.36 10.75
CA SER A 286 6.44 0.99 10.96
C SER A 286 5.85 0.09 9.87
N ARG A 287 6.45 0.03 8.68
CA ARG A 287 6.00 -0.82 7.55
C ARG A 287 6.73 -2.16 7.49
N CYS A 288 7.99 -2.19 7.91
CA CYS A 288 8.81 -3.38 7.84
C CYS A 288 8.43 -4.35 8.96
N SER A 289 8.07 -5.59 8.61
CA SER A 289 7.84 -6.65 9.60
C SER A 289 9.12 -7.26 10.18
N GLY A 290 10.29 -6.75 9.80
CA GLY A 290 11.60 -7.26 10.23
C GLY A 290 12.16 -8.35 9.31
N VAL A 291 13.22 -9.00 9.80
CA VAL A 291 14.03 -10.00 9.09
C VAL A 291 13.83 -11.35 9.76
N PHE A 292 13.75 -12.43 8.97
CA PHE A 292 13.67 -13.79 9.53
C PHE A 292 14.89 -14.10 10.41
N GLU A 293 14.66 -14.64 11.61
CA GLU A 293 15.73 -14.93 12.58
C GLU A 293 16.78 -15.88 12.01
N LYS A 294 16.36 -16.95 11.33
CA LYS A 294 17.27 -17.87 10.66
C LYS A 294 18.15 -17.19 9.60
N TYR A 295 17.66 -16.15 8.92
CA TYR A 295 18.49 -15.37 8.00
C TYR A 295 19.60 -14.64 8.76
N ARG A 296 19.26 -13.97 9.87
CA ARG A 296 20.22 -13.24 10.70
C ARG A 296 21.26 -14.16 11.32
N GLU A 297 20.87 -15.38 11.71
CA GLU A 297 21.79 -16.41 12.18
C GLU A 297 22.82 -16.80 11.11
N LEU A 298 22.40 -16.93 9.84
CA LEU A 298 23.27 -17.31 8.74
C LEU A 298 24.20 -16.19 8.27
N TYR A 299 23.70 -14.96 8.23
CA TYR A 299 24.34 -13.86 7.51
C TYR A 299 24.72 -12.65 8.36
N GLY A 300 24.29 -12.62 9.62
CA GLY A 300 24.41 -11.47 10.51
C GLY A 300 23.54 -10.29 10.07
N ASP A 301 23.83 -9.13 10.65
CA ASP A 301 23.02 -7.91 10.44
C ASP A 301 23.67 -6.88 9.52
N ALA A 302 24.85 -7.16 8.97
CA ALA A 302 25.71 -6.17 8.32
C ALA A 302 25.08 -5.45 7.11
N GLU A 303 24.22 -6.12 6.35
CA GLU A 303 23.55 -5.53 5.18
C GLU A 303 22.29 -4.72 5.53
N PHE A 304 21.83 -4.76 6.79
CA PHE A 304 20.64 -4.04 7.24
C PHE A 304 20.99 -2.62 7.70
N VAL A 305 21.21 -1.74 6.73
CA VAL A 305 21.49 -0.33 6.97
C VAL A 305 20.18 0.49 6.97
N PRO A 306 19.82 1.16 8.09
CA PRO A 306 18.60 1.96 8.17
C PRO A 306 18.52 3.00 7.04
N VAL A 307 17.31 3.18 6.50
CA VAL A 307 17.07 4.19 5.46
C VAL A 307 16.70 5.50 6.14
N SER A 308 17.50 6.54 5.91
CA SER A 308 17.18 7.90 6.34
C SER A 308 16.23 8.59 5.36
N LEU A 309 15.68 9.74 5.77
CA LEU A 309 14.83 10.55 4.90
C LEU A 309 15.61 11.04 3.66
N GLU A 310 16.87 11.41 3.82
CA GLU A 310 17.75 11.88 2.75
C GLU A 310 18.09 10.74 1.76
N LYS A 311 18.34 9.53 2.28
CA LYS A 311 18.55 8.35 1.44
C LYS A 311 17.29 8.04 0.64
N LEU A 312 16.12 8.07 1.28
CA LEU A 312 14.85 7.83 0.59
C LEU A 312 14.59 8.86 -0.51
N ALA A 313 14.84 10.15 -0.25
CA ALA A 313 14.72 11.21 -1.26
C ALA A 313 15.67 11.04 -2.45
N THR A 314 16.86 10.48 -2.23
CA THR A 314 17.83 10.20 -3.30
C THR A 314 17.39 9.05 -4.20
N VAL A 315 16.82 7.99 -3.62
CA VAL A 315 16.50 6.74 -4.35
C VAL A 315 15.07 6.70 -4.90
N ASP A 316 14.19 7.60 -4.43
CA ASP A 316 12.82 7.79 -4.89
C ASP A 316 12.55 9.31 -5.09
N PRO A 317 13.18 9.93 -6.11
CA PRO A 317 13.10 11.38 -6.32
C PRO A 317 11.69 11.85 -6.73
N GLU A 318 10.95 10.98 -7.43
CA GLU A 318 9.56 11.24 -7.84
C GLU A 318 8.54 10.99 -6.71
N ARG A 319 9.02 10.47 -5.57
CA ARG A 319 8.23 10.19 -4.36
C ARG A 319 7.04 9.28 -4.65
N GLU A 320 7.28 8.21 -5.40
CA GLU A 320 6.27 7.18 -5.66
C GLU A 320 5.78 6.56 -4.34
N SER A 321 6.67 6.45 -3.34
CA SER A 321 6.35 6.03 -1.97
C SER A 321 5.89 7.20 -1.08
N PHE A 322 5.00 8.06 -1.61
CA PHE A 322 4.63 9.34 -0.99
C PHE A 322 4.33 9.25 0.51
N ALA A 323 3.52 8.27 0.91
CA ALA A 323 3.12 8.14 2.31
C ALA A 323 4.31 7.90 3.26
N VAL A 324 5.34 7.16 2.82
CA VAL A 324 6.57 6.96 3.61
C VAL A 324 7.33 8.27 3.75
N HIS A 325 7.53 9.00 2.65
CA HIS A 325 8.19 10.31 2.66
C HIS A 325 7.48 11.28 3.59
N ALA A 326 6.16 11.41 3.43
CA ALA A 326 5.35 12.34 4.21
C ALA A 326 5.34 11.96 5.69
N ARG A 327 5.16 10.67 6.02
CA ARG A 327 5.19 10.21 7.40
C ARG A 327 6.55 10.48 8.05
N ALA A 328 7.65 10.14 7.38
CA ALA A 328 8.99 10.31 7.91
C ALA A 328 9.33 11.79 8.14
N LEU A 329 9.00 12.64 7.18
CA LEU A 329 9.13 14.09 7.31
C LEU A 329 8.34 14.63 8.50
N VAL A 330 7.05 14.28 8.61
CA VAL A 330 6.19 14.76 9.71
C VAL A 330 6.70 14.20 11.03
N GLY A 331 7.07 12.93 11.10
CA GLY A 331 7.66 12.34 12.31
C GLY A 331 8.92 13.06 12.76
N GLN A 332 9.78 13.50 11.83
CA GLN A 332 10.97 14.29 12.14
C GLN A 332 10.61 15.71 12.59
N ALA A 333 9.72 16.39 11.88
CA ALA A 333 9.32 17.77 12.16
C ALA A 333 8.55 17.92 13.49
N PHE A 334 7.89 16.84 13.93
CA PHE A 334 7.04 16.81 15.12
C PHE A 334 7.61 15.96 16.27
N ARG A 335 8.87 15.54 16.22
CA ARG A 335 9.49 14.66 17.25
C ARG A 335 9.37 15.21 18.67
N ASP A 336 9.62 16.50 18.85
CA ASP A 336 9.54 17.22 20.13
C ASP A 336 8.35 18.18 20.16
N PHE A 337 7.31 17.87 19.39
CA PHE A 337 6.12 18.70 19.32
C PHE A 337 5.22 18.42 20.52
N ALA A 338 5.05 19.42 21.37
CA ALA A 338 3.97 19.47 22.35
C ALA A 338 2.75 20.16 21.70
N PRO A 339 1.64 19.44 21.46
CA PRO A 339 0.43 20.07 20.94
C PRO A 339 -0.06 21.17 21.88
N PRO A 340 -0.50 22.32 21.35
CA PRO A 340 -1.13 23.34 22.18
C PRO A 340 -2.48 22.84 22.73
N ALA A 341 -2.85 23.26 23.94
CA ALA A 341 -4.17 23.00 24.49
C ALA A 341 -5.28 23.50 23.52
N PRO A 342 -6.40 22.78 23.37
CA PRO A 342 -6.83 21.60 24.12
C PRO A 342 -6.33 20.25 23.54
N TYR A 343 -5.41 20.27 22.58
CA TYR A 343 -4.85 19.03 22.03
C TYR A 343 -3.80 18.45 22.99
N SER A 344 -3.77 17.13 23.09
CA SER A 344 -2.89 16.39 24.00
C SER A 344 -1.89 15.48 23.27
N ALA A 345 -2.15 15.12 22.01
CA ALA A 345 -1.27 14.26 21.23
C ALA A 345 -1.37 14.54 19.72
N LEU A 346 -0.40 14.02 18.98
CA LEU A 346 -0.38 13.95 17.52
C LEU A 346 -0.33 12.48 17.09
N GLU A 347 -1.27 12.07 16.25
CA GLU A 347 -1.31 10.75 15.62
C GLU A 347 -1.02 10.88 14.13
N LEU A 348 -0.24 9.93 13.59
CA LEU A 348 0.10 9.84 12.18
C LEU A 348 -0.34 8.49 11.64
N VAL A 349 -1.20 8.49 10.61
CA VAL A 349 -1.72 7.28 9.99
C VAL A 349 -1.52 7.37 8.49
N GLU A 350 -0.86 6.38 7.89
CA GLU A 350 -0.77 6.29 6.44
C GLU A 350 -2.10 5.78 5.87
N LEU A 351 -2.57 6.43 4.81
CA LEU A 351 -3.81 6.11 4.13
C LEU A 351 -3.46 5.58 2.73
N GLY A 352 -3.04 4.31 2.69
CA GLY A 352 -2.44 3.70 1.50
C GLY A 352 -1.12 4.38 1.12
N GLU A 353 -0.79 4.35 -0.18
CA GLU A 353 0.50 4.88 -0.66
C GLU A 353 0.50 6.40 -0.90
N LYS A 354 -0.67 7.01 -1.05
CA LYS A 354 -0.82 8.38 -1.58
C LYS A 354 -1.34 9.40 -0.57
N ALA A 355 -1.45 9.04 0.71
CA ALA A 355 -1.90 9.97 1.71
C ALA A 355 -1.38 9.64 3.11
N VAL A 356 -1.20 10.67 3.93
CA VAL A 356 -0.92 10.54 5.36
C VAL A 356 -1.90 11.43 6.12
N SER A 357 -2.67 10.83 7.02
CA SER A 357 -3.48 11.56 7.98
C SER A 357 -2.61 12.02 9.14
N VAL A 358 -2.71 13.31 9.45
CA VAL A 358 -2.14 13.93 10.65
C VAL A 358 -3.29 14.38 11.52
N ARG A 359 -3.37 13.82 12.73
CA ARG A 359 -4.48 14.06 13.66
C ARG A 359 -3.97 14.65 14.96
N LEU A 360 -4.45 15.84 15.30
CA LEU A 360 -4.30 16.36 16.66
C LEU A 360 -5.45 15.82 17.52
N VAL A 361 -5.09 15.09 18.57
CA VAL A 361 -6.01 14.45 19.51
C VAL A 361 -6.37 15.42 20.62
N GLY A 362 -7.66 15.57 20.91
CA GLY A 362 -8.23 16.40 21.97
C GLY A 362 -9.68 16.00 22.22
N SER A 363 -10.43 16.79 22.98
CA SER A 363 -11.88 16.57 23.19
C SER A 363 -12.66 16.56 21.87
N ASP A 364 -12.25 17.39 20.91
CA ASP A 364 -12.62 17.28 19.51
C ASP A 364 -11.35 17.33 18.65
N ALA A 365 -11.27 16.44 17.66
CA ALA A 365 -10.03 16.21 16.92
C ALA A 365 -9.96 17.06 15.64
N LEU A 366 -8.76 17.55 15.35
CA LEU A 366 -8.42 18.15 14.07
C LEU A 366 -7.67 17.14 13.22
N CYS A 367 -8.15 16.87 12.01
CA CYS A 367 -7.53 15.94 11.07
C CYS A 367 -7.25 16.64 9.75
N ILE A 368 -5.99 16.59 9.34
CA ILE A 368 -5.58 16.95 7.98
C ILE A 368 -5.04 15.70 7.27
N GLU A 369 -5.07 15.73 5.95
CA GLU A 369 -4.37 14.78 5.11
C GLU A 369 -3.32 15.48 4.26
N LEU A 370 -2.13 14.90 4.22
CA LEU A 370 -1.09 15.25 3.27
C LEU A 370 -1.28 14.36 2.04
N ARG A 371 -1.31 14.96 0.85
CA ARG A 371 -1.46 14.25 -0.43
C ARG A 371 -0.45 14.79 -1.46
N PRO A 372 -0.03 14.02 -2.47
CA PRO A 372 0.82 14.53 -3.56
C PRO A 372 0.22 15.77 -4.21
N ARG A 373 1.07 16.68 -4.71
CA ARG A 373 0.63 17.89 -5.43
C ARG A 373 -0.27 17.61 -6.63
N SER A 374 -0.11 16.46 -7.27
CA SER A 374 -0.97 15.98 -8.37
C SER A 374 -2.43 15.75 -7.95
N ALA A 375 -2.73 15.64 -6.65
CA ALA A 375 -4.10 15.53 -6.15
C ALA A 375 -4.85 16.87 -6.12
N GLY A 376 -4.21 17.99 -6.43
CA GLY A 376 -4.80 19.34 -6.39
C GLY A 376 -4.23 20.21 -5.27
N GLN A 377 -4.74 21.44 -5.12
CA GLN A 377 -4.12 22.47 -4.26
C GLN A 377 -4.48 22.39 -2.76
N GLY A 378 -5.53 21.65 -2.38
CA GLY A 378 -5.97 21.55 -0.97
C GLY A 378 -6.26 22.90 -0.31
N MET A 379 -6.18 22.94 1.02
CA MET A 379 -6.27 24.17 1.84
C MET A 379 -4.92 24.88 2.01
N GLY A 380 -3.84 24.23 1.63
CA GLY A 380 -2.46 24.70 1.74
C GLY A 380 -1.57 23.79 0.90
N ALA A 381 -0.42 24.31 0.49
CA ALA A 381 0.51 23.59 -0.35
C ALA A 381 1.97 23.88 -0.01
N PHE A 382 2.75 22.82 -0.07
CA PHE A 382 4.19 22.81 0.05
C PHE A 382 4.78 22.39 -1.30
N ASP A 383 6.09 22.46 -1.44
CA ASP A 383 6.80 22.14 -2.68
C ASP A 383 6.42 20.77 -3.29
N TRP A 384 6.18 19.73 -2.48
CA TRP A 384 5.83 18.38 -2.99
C TRP A 384 4.55 17.76 -2.41
N PHE A 385 3.81 18.43 -1.52
CA PHE A 385 2.48 17.97 -1.07
C PHE A 385 1.47 19.10 -0.87
N SER A 386 0.19 18.73 -0.89
CA SER A 386 -0.93 19.58 -0.53
C SER A 386 -1.59 19.07 0.75
N VAL A 387 -2.14 20.00 1.54
CA VAL A 387 -2.81 19.73 2.82
C VAL A 387 -4.31 19.81 2.62
N TRP A 388 -5.06 18.85 3.15
CA TRP A 388 -6.52 18.76 3.04
C TRP A 388 -7.13 18.65 4.43
N LEU A 389 -8.11 19.49 4.75
CA LEU A 389 -8.88 19.33 5.98
C LEU A 389 -9.89 18.21 5.81
N THR A 390 -9.86 17.22 6.71
CA THR A 390 -10.81 16.10 6.67
C THR A 390 -11.74 16.08 7.87
N LYS A 391 -11.28 16.64 9.01
CA LYS A 391 -12.11 16.90 10.17
C LYS A 391 -11.63 18.15 10.87
N ALA A 392 -12.57 19.01 11.28
CA ALA A 392 -12.28 20.16 12.13
C ALA A 392 -13.13 20.09 13.41
N PRO A 393 -12.60 20.60 14.54
CA PRO A 393 -13.39 20.86 15.72
C PRO A 393 -14.59 21.76 15.44
N ALA A 394 -15.67 21.56 16.20
CA ALA A 394 -16.85 22.43 16.11
C ALA A 394 -16.54 23.88 16.54
N ASP A 395 -15.64 24.07 17.50
CA ASP A 395 -15.14 25.37 17.91
C ASP A 395 -14.03 25.84 16.96
N SER A 396 -14.31 26.92 16.24
CA SER A 396 -13.38 27.52 15.27
C SER A 396 -12.08 28.00 15.93
N ALA A 397 -12.10 28.47 17.18
CA ALA A 397 -10.89 28.91 17.87
C ALA A 397 -9.97 27.72 18.17
N VAL A 398 -10.54 26.60 18.62
CA VAL A 398 -9.82 25.34 18.85
C VAL A 398 -9.23 24.80 17.55
N ALA A 399 -10.02 24.80 16.47
CA ALA A 399 -9.56 24.38 15.16
C ALA A 399 -8.40 25.25 14.65
N MET A 400 -8.47 26.56 14.86
CA MET A 400 -7.44 27.52 14.49
C MET A 400 -6.11 27.30 15.23
N ILE A 401 -6.16 27.10 16.55
CA ILE A 401 -4.98 26.77 17.36
C ILE A 401 -4.23 25.56 16.77
N GLY A 402 -4.98 24.53 16.38
CA GLY A 402 -4.40 23.31 15.81
C GLY A 402 -3.79 23.55 14.42
N LEU A 403 -4.50 24.24 13.51
CA LEU A 403 -3.97 24.51 12.17
C LEU A 403 -2.74 25.43 12.20
N CYS A 404 -2.70 26.44 13.06
CA CYS A 404 -1.52 27.30 13.20
C CYS A 404 -0.30 26.49 13.65
N ALA A 405 -0.47 25.61 14.65
CA ALA A 405 0.60 24.76 15.14
C ALA A 405 1.09 23.77 14.07
N LEU A 406 0.19 23.16 13.31
CA LEU A 406 0.55 22.27 12.18
C LEU A 406 1.28 23.05 11.09
N ARG A 407 0.80 24.23 10.72
CA ARG A 407 1.42 25.10 9.70
C ARG A 407 2.84 25.48 10.07
N GLU A 408 3.05 26.01 11.28
CA GLU A 408 4.36 26.48 11.74
C GLU A 408 5.38 25.34 11.71
N ARG A 409 4.99 24.16 12.19
CA ARG A 409 5.88 22.99 12.20
C ARG A 409 6.20 22.47 10.81
N LEU A 410 5.21 22.39 9.92
CA LEU A 410 5.46 21.97 8.53
C LEU A 410 6.29 22.99 7.75
N ALA A 411 6.04 24.29 7.95
CA ALA A 411 6.79 25.37 7.30
C ALA A 411 8.27 25.43 7.74
N ALA A 412 8.59 24.92 8.92
CA ALA A 412 9.97 24.85 9.42
C ALA A 412 10.83 23.81 8.68
N VAL A 413 10.22 22.78 8.09
CA VAL A 413 10.94 21.66 7.45
C VAL A 413 10.73 21.56 5.95
N VAL A 414 9.71 22.24 5.42
CA VAL A 414 9.37 22.18 3.99
C VAL A 414 9.02 23.55 3.46
N LYS A 415 9.47 23.83 2.23
CA LYS A 415 9.19 25.08 1.55
C LYS A 415 7.68 25.27 1.33
N VAL A 416 7.15 26.34 1.89
CA VAL A 416 5.76 26.75 1.71
C VAL A 416 5.57 27.31 0.30
N VAL A 417 4.59 26.78 -0.44
CA VAL A 417 4.13 27.34 -1.73
C VAL A 417 2.89 28.19 -1.50
N HIS A 418 1.93 27.63 -0.76
CA HIS A 418 0.72 28.30 -0.29
C HIS A 418 0.52 27.96 1.20
N PRO A 419 0.48 28.94 2.11
CA PRO A 419 0.28 28.63 3.53
C PRO A 419 -1.07 27.95 3.74
N ILE A 420 -1.15 27.11 4.78
CA ILE A 420 -2.41 26.56 5.27
C ILE A 420 -3.34 27.74 5.58
N ALA A 421 -4.42 27.78 4.82
CA ALA A 421 -5.49 28.76 4.90
C ALA A 421 -6.18 28.71 6.26
N GLU A 422 -5.95 29.70 7.12
CA GLU A 422 -6.69 29.87 8.38
C GLU A 422 -8.20 30.05 8.10
N ASP A 423 -8.52 30.65 6.96
CA ASP A 423 -9.86 30.85 6.41
C ASP A 423 -10.54 29.55 5.89
N ALA A 424 -9.82 28.45 5.74
CA ALA A 424 -10.38 27.17 5.26
C ALA A 424 -11.09 26.35 6.35
N ILE A 425 -11.02 26.74 7.63
CA ILE A 425 -11.88 26.20 8.71
C ILE A 425 -13.26 26.85 8.69
N VAL A 426 -13.35 28.07 8.15
CA VAL A 426 -14.55 28.89 8.15
C VAL A 426 -15.69 28.38 7.24
N PRO A 427 -15.60 27.32 6.41
CA PRO A 427 -16.78 26.78 5.70
C PRO A 427 -17.92 26.29 6.60
N THR A 428 -17.72 26.10 7.91
CA THR A 428 -18.81 25.88 8.88
C THR A 428 -19.49 27.17 9.36
N LEU A 429 -19.00 28.35 8.97
CA LEU A 429 -19.51 29.66 9.36
C LEU A 429 -19.71 30.59 8.13
N ARG A 430 -20.99 30.70 7.73
CA ARG A 430 -21.68 31.75 6.92
C ARG A 430 -20.87 32.70 6.00
N SER A 431 -21.42 32.85 4.78
CA SER A 431 -21.41 33.96 3.79
C SER A 431 -20.08 34.66 3.42
N VAL A 432 -19.27 35.17 4.36
CA VAL A 432 -18.09 36.00 4.06
C VAL A 432 -16.88 35.14 3.70
N ALA A 433 -16.64 34.05 4.43
CA ALA A 433 -15.50 33.18 4.15
C ALA A 433 -15.66 32.34 2.88
N ALA A 434 -16.88 31.87 2.59
CA ALA A 434 -17.16 31.20 1.32
C ALA A 434 -16.88 32.11 0.11
N ARG A 435 -17.14 33.42 0.26
CA ARG A 435 -16.81 34.43 -0.76
C ARG A 435 -15.31 34.69 -0.87
N LEU A 436 -14.59 34.72 0.25
CA LEU A 436 -13.14 34.81 0.24
C LEU A 436 -12.48 33.58 -0.40
N LEU A 437 -13.01 32.38 -0.17
CA LEU A 437 -12.56 31.15 -0.82
C LEU A 437 -12.80 31.19 -2.33
N ALA A 438 -13.99 31.63 -2.76
CA ALA A 438 -14.32 31.83 -4.17
C ALA A 438 -13.49 32.95 -4.82
N LEU A 439 -13.15 34.00 -4.07
CA LEU A 439 -12.25 35.05 -4.48
C LEU A 439 -10.84 34.47 -4.69
N ARG A 440 -10.31 33.75 -3.70
CA ARG A 440 -8.98 33.10 -3.73
C ARG A 440 -8.79 32.17 -4.92
N GLN A 441 -9.82 31.41 -5.31
CA GLN A 441 -9.78 30.52 -6.48
C GLN A 441 -9.59 31.27 -7.81
N LYS A 442 -9.91 32.56 -7.86
CA LYS A 442 -9.79 33.41 -9.06
C LYS A 442 -8.48 34.22 -9.08
N ALA A 443 -7.57 33.99 -8.14
CA ALA A 443 -6.27 34.66 -8.11
C ALA A 443 -5.36 34.20 -9.26
N PRO A 444 -4.46 35.07 -9.78
CA PRO A 444 -4.19 36.44 -9.31
C PRO A 444 -5.17 37.50 -9.84
N PHE A 445 -5.43 38.53 -9.04
CA PHE A 445 -6.29 39.66 -9.41
C PHE A 445 -5.47 40.75 -10.12
N GLY A 446 -4.94 40.45 -11.30
CA GLY A 446 -3.99 41.33 -12.00
C GLY A 446 -2.61 41.34 -11.33
N ALA A 447 -2.05 42.52 -11.09
CA ALA A 447 -0.70 42.71 -10.51
C ALA A 447 -0.64 42.55 -8.97
N LEU A 448 -1.79 42.36 -8.30
CA LEU A 448 -1.85 42.25 -6.84
C LEU A 448 -1.72 40.80 -6.38
N LYS A 449 -0.87 40.59 -5.38
CA LYS A 449 -0.69 39.31 -4.68
C LYS A 449 -1.43 39.32 -3.36
N TRP A 450 -2.23 38.28 -3.11
CA TRP A 450 -2.78 38.02 -1.78
C TRP A 450 -1.65 37.68 -0.81
N THR A 451 -1.52 38.46 0.28
CA THR A 451 -0.47 38.24 1.30
C THR A 451 -1.01 37.84 2.67
N ASP A 452 -2.15 38.37 3.09
CA ASP A 452 -2.72 38.09 4.42
C ASP A 452 -4.25 38.21 4.40
N VAL A 453 -4.93 37.55 5.34
CA VAL A 453 -6.37 37.74 5.58
C VAL A 453 -6.65 37.72 7.07
N ARG A 454 -7.37 38.73 7.55
CA ARG A 454 -7.79 38.85 8.95
C ARG A 454 -9.29 38.73 9.04
N VAL A 455 -9.77 37.73 9.77
CA VAL A 455 -11.20 37.54 10.04
C VAL A 455 -11.52 38.03 11.45
N GLN A 456 -12.58 38.80 11.58
CA GLN A 456 -13.05 39.43 12.80
C GLN A 456 -14.55 39.17 12.98
N ASP A 457 -15.11 39.55 14.13
CA ASP A 457 -16.55 39.48 14.41
C ASP A 457 -17.17 38.09 14.19
N ALA A 458 -16.51 37.05 14.69
CA ALA A 458 -16.96 35.65 14.55
C ALA A 458 -17.26 35.23 13.09
N GLY A 459 -16.46 35.72 12.13
CA GLY A 459 -16.61 35.42 10.71
C GLY A 459 -17.50 36.38 9.94
N ARG A 460 -18.06 37.41 10.60
CA ARG A 460 -18.93 38.41 9.96
C ARG A 460 -18.17 39.56 9.32
N ARG A 461 -16.85 39.66 9.53
CA ARG A 461 -15.99 40.63 8.87
C ARG A 461 -14.66 39.99 8.50
N ALA A 462 -14.14 40.31 7.34
CA ALA A 462 -12.81 39.90 6.93
C ALA A 462 -12.10 41.03 6.18
N GLU A 463 -10.80 41.15 6.36
CA GLU A 463 -9.93 42.10 5.68
C GLU A 463 -8.81 41.33 4.98
N LEU A 464 -8.76 41.46 3.67
CA LEU A 464 -7.76 40.91 2.76
C LEU A 464 -6.63 41.93 2.59
N ARG A 465 -5.37 41.55 2.81
CA ARG A 465 -4.19 42.34 2.44
C ARG A 465 -3.64 41.87 1.11
N LEU A 466 -3.37 42.84 0.26
CA LEU A 466 -2.86 42.70 -1.10
C LEU A 466 -1.56 43.49 -1.20
N GLU A 467 -0.60 42.92 -1.91
CA GLU A 467 0.70 43.55 -2.19
C GLU A 467 0.88 43.71 -3.70
N GLY A 468 1.24 44.92 -4.11
CA GLY A 468 1.60 45.27 -5.48
C GLY A 468 3.04 44.92 -5.84
N PRO A 469 3.41 45.00 -7.11
CA PRO A 469 4.73 44.59 -7.61
C PRO A 469 5.89 45.44 -7.06
N ARG A 470 5.62 46.63 -6.49
CA ARG A 470 6.60 47.51 -5.85
C ARG A 470 6.46 47.53 -4.33
N GLY A 471 5.76 46.56 -3.75
CA GLY A 471 5.48 46.50 -2.31
C GLY A 471 4.34 47.42 -1.87
N GLU A 472 3.52 47.92 -2.80
CA GLU A 472 2.36 48.74 -2.46
C GLU A 472 1.32 47.92 -1.70
N GLU A 473 0.83 48.45 -0.58
CA GLU A 473 -0.18 47.74 0.21
C GLU A 473 -1.59 48.25 -0.06
N ALA A 474 -2.49 47.30 -0.32
CA ALA A 474 -3.92 47.55 -0.40
C ALA A 474 -4.66 46.56 0.49
N TRP A 475 -5.79 46.99 1.03
CA TRP A 475 -6.68 46.14 1.79
C TRP A 475 -8.09 46.19 1.22
N VAL A 476 -8.72 45.03 1.12
CA VAL A 476 -10.14 44.90 0.77
C VAL A 476 -10.83 44.26 1.96
N TRP A 477 -11.86 44.89 2.49
CA TRP A 477 -12.64 44.32 3.58
C TRP A 477 -14.05 43.99 3.13
N LEU A 478 -14.58 42.91 3.68
CA LEU A 478 -15.92 42.39 3.47
C LEU A 478 -16.54 42.18 4.85
N GLY A 479 -17.83 42.40 4.98
CA GLY A 479 -18.54 42.06 6.20
C GLY A 479 -20.04 41.93 5.99
N GLU A 480 -20.77 41.78 7.09
CA GLU A 480 -22.23 41.68 7.09
C GLU A 480 -22.82 42.69 8.08
N ARG A 481 -23.76 43.51 7.59
CA ARG A 481 -24.55 44.45 8.40
C ARG A 481 -26.02 44.17 8.14
N ASP A 482 -26.78 43.86 9.20
CA ASP A 482 -28.22 43.56 9.13
C ASP A 482 -28.59 42.47 8.10
N GLY A 483 -27.78 41.40 8.03
CA GLY A 483 -27.97 40.32 7.05
C GLY A 483 -27.57 40.66 5.61
N ARG A 484 -27.02 41.86 5.37
CA ARG A 484 -26.57 42.31 4.05
C ARG A 484 -25.04 42.38 3.98
N PRO A 485 -24.41 41.86 2.90
CA PRO A 485 -22.99 42.03 2.67
C PRO A 485 -22.65 43.51 2.47
N VAL A 486 -21.63 43.95 3.19
CA VAL A 486 -20.99 45.26 3.07
C VAL A 486 -19.52 45.04 2.76
N GLY A 487 -18.86 46.01 2.15
CA GLY A 487 -17.44 45.90 1.86
C GLY A 487 -16.85 47.21 1.38
N GLY A 488 -15.53 47.29 1.35
CA GLY A 488 -14.79 48.44 0.90
C GLY A 488 -13.33 48.11 0.72
N TYR A 489 -12.55 49.11 0.33
CA TYR A 489 -11.11 48.97 0.20
C TYR A 489 -10.39 50.19 0.80
N ARG A 490 -9.13 50.00 1.16
CA ARG A 490 -8.20 51.06 1.57
C ARG A 490 -6.85 50.78 0.93
N VAL A 491 -6.09 51.82 0.63
CA VAL A 491 -4.74 51.72 0.05
C VAL A 491 -3.81 52.49 0.97
N ALA A 492 -2.57 52.02 1.12
CA ALA A 492 -1.57 52.71 1.93
C ALA A 492 -1.30 54.11 1.36
N GLU A 493 -0.96 55.05 2.22
CA GLU A 493 -0.69 56.44 1.84
C GLU A 493 0.47 56.47 0.82
N GLY A 494 0.24 57.08 -0.35
CA GLY A 494 1.21 57.11 -1.46
C GLY A 494 1.23 55.88 -2.37
N ALA A 495 0.40 54.85 -2.14
CA ALA A 495 0.41 53.59 -2.89
C ALA A 495 -0.64 53.50 -4.02
N VAL A 496 -1.14 54.65 -4.51
CA VAL A 496 -2.18 54.71 -5.54
C VAL A 496 -1.57 54.66 -6.94
N THR A 497 -1.15 53.47 -7.34
CA THR A 497 -0.55 53.20 -8.66
C THR A 497 -1.59 52.60 -9.62
N ASP A 498 -1.33 52.63 -10.93
CA ASP A 498 -2.29 52.11 -11.91
C ASP A 498 -2.43 50.59 -11.80
N GLU A 499 -1.37 49.89 -11.41
CA GLU A 499 -1.36 48.46 -11.11
C GLU A 499 -2.24 48.12 -9.88
N VAL A 500 -2.17 48.94 -8.82
CA VAL A 500 -3.01 48.78 -7.63
C VAL A 500 -4.48 49.07 -7.96
N LYS A 501 -4.76 50.09 -8.78
CA LYS A 501 -6.13 50.41 -9.23
C LYS A 501 -6.70 49.28 -10.08
N GLU A 502 -5.94 48.74 -11.03
CA GLU A 502 -6.36 47.64 -11.88
C GLU A 502 -6.62 46.38 -11.04
N GLY A 503 -5.71 46.04 -10.13
CA GLY A 503 -5.87 44.87 -9.28
C GLY A 503 -7.06 44.99 -8.33
N LEU A 504 -7.31 46.16 -7.75
CA LEU A 504 -8.51 46.38 -6.94
C LEU A 504 -9.79 46.27 -7.77
N ARG A 505 -9.81 46.77 -9.01
CA ARG A 505 -10.97 46.56 -9.91
C ARG A 505 -11.19 45.08 -10.21
N ALA A 506 -10.13 44.32 -10.43
CA ALA A 506 -10.22 42.87 -10.65
C ALA A 506 -10.75 42.13 -9.41
N VAL A 507 -10.30 42.51 -8.20
CA VAL A 507 -10.84 41.98 -6.94
C VAL A 507 -12.33 42.30 -6.80
N MET A 508 -12.74 43.55 -7.06
CA MET A 508 -14.15 43.97 -6.97
C MET A 508 -15.02 43.28 -8.03
N ALA A 509 -14.53 43.10 -9.25
CA ALA A 509 -15.21 42.34 -10.29
C ALA A 509 -15.36 40.86 -9.91
N ALA A 510 -14.34 40.25 -9.31
CA ALA A 510 -14.35 38.86 -8.87
C ALA A 510 -15.32 38.59 -7.71
N LEU A 511 -15.55 39.61 -6.87
CA LEU A 511 -16.55 39.62 -5.80
C LEU A 511 -18.01 39.67 -6.32
N GLY A 512 -18.20 40.08 -7.58
CA GLY A 512 -19.48 40.18 -8.26
C GLY A 512 -20.31 41.41 -7.85
N PRO A 513 -21.16 41.96 -8.73
CA PRO A 513 -22.07 43.04 -8.39
C PRO A 513 -23.20 42.56 -7.46
N ARG A 514 -23.77 43.50 -6.70
CA ARG A 514 -25.22 43.51 -6.45
C ARG A 514 -25.83 44.57 -7.34
#